data_AF-A0A0Q4NFL4-F1
#
_entry.id   AF-A0A0Q4NFL4-F1
#
_cell.length_a   1.000
_cell.length_b   1.000
_cell.length_c   1.000
_cell.angle_alpha   90.00
_cell.angle_beta   90.00
_cell.angle_gamma   90.00
#
_symmetry.space_group_name_H-M   'P 1'
#
loop_
_entity.id
_entity.type
_entity.pdbx_description
1 polymer ?
#
loop_
_entity_poly.entity_id
_entity_poly.type
_entity_poly.pdbx_seq_one_letter_code
_entity_poly.pdbx_strand_id
1 'polypeptide(L)'
;MSTQQASAALKQSYVKRVQDFRQLHIANRKAQEYSSTIWSAILLACDLLDDYGHIGNIADTFQDQLQDEDFQLGIFGAFMNALAIEHERLDQILEQAHLEHSKHYPTQIFAINAARTAMMTYYPTPPMIDERQKPKLWDNQGNLKHNPVHFITTRKASVDSQLQAFYEQNGPALLRVISSLPELEPSFRENVVKHLCDLMSMGHVAIDDPRRMALLGHLDASEEFTNRLHMIMRRLSQEDGWTDLPSAVARLFDCLQALDAPVKQSALARISQNLFEEMVDDGNFVDYAGAIHAYADFLGKARSHGFDDLDFLATHFQMKAPRKQDVFRRVAAELPIGNSSVFVGEPVRRVLCAAFLLNQDDDALLASDLSGDALLCLYMLKGDERYKDALRTPDKADVLLAYDMGL
;
A
#
# COMPACT_ATOMS: atom_id res chain seq x y z
N MET A 1 -45.11 37.94 -22.12
CA MET A 1 -43.75 38.10 -21.59
C MET A 1 -42.77 37.89 -22.73
N SER A 2 -41.77 38.77 -22.89
CA SER A 2 -40.69 38.50 -23.83
C SER A 2 -39.78 37.38 -23.29
N THR A 3 -39.11 36.64 -24.17
CA THR A 3 -38.18 35.56 -23.80
C THR A 3 -37.09 36.03 -22.83
N GLN A 4 -36.66 37.30 -22.93
CA GLN A 4 -35.70 37.92 -22.03
C GLN A 4 -36.26 38.13 -20.61
N GLN A 5 -37.53 38.51 -20.47
CA GLN A 5 -38.17 38.67 -19.16
C GLN A 5 -38.36 37.31 -18.46
N ALA A 6 -38.67 36.26 -19.22
CA ALA A 6 -38.78 34.89 -18.69
C ALA A 6 -37.42 34.36 -18.19
N SER A 7 -36.36 34.56 -18.99
CA SER A 7 -34.99 34.16 -18.61
C SER A 7 -34.47 34.89 -17.38
N ALA A 8 -34.71 36.21 -17.27
CA ALA A 8 -34.31 37.00 -16.10
C ALA A 8 -35.07 36.57 -14.82
N ALA A 9 -36.37 36.27 -14.94
CA ALA A 9 -37.17 35.76 -13.82
C ALA A 9 -36.68 34.38 -13.36
N LEU A 10 -36.32 33.49 -14.31
CA LEU A 10 -35.75 32.19 -14.01
C LEU A 10 -34.41 32.30 -13.28
N LYS A 11 -33.51 33.16 -13.77
CA LYS A 11 -32.22 33.46 -13.13
C LYS A 11 -32.43 33.92 -11.68
N GLN A 12 -33.31 34.90 -11.44
CA GLN A 12 -33.58 35.39 -10.08
C GLN A 12 -34.19 34.32 -9.16
N SER A 13 -35.05 33.45 -9.70
CA SER A 13 -35.60 32.31 -8.95
C SER A 13 -34.48 31.39 -8.44
N TYR A 14 -33.52 31.04 -9.31
CA TYR A 14 -32.38 30.21 -8.91
C TYR A 14 -31.46 30.89 -7.91
N VAL A 15 -31.24 32.20 -8.01
CA VAL A 15 -30.47 32.95 -7.01
C VAL A 15 -31.05 32.75 -5.61
N LYS A 16 -32.37 32.91 -5.50
CA LYS A 16 -33.08 32.68 -4.24
C LYS A 16 -32.99 31.22 -3.79
N ARG A 17 -33.24 30.26 -4.68
CA ARG A 17 -33.19 28.82 -4.35
C ARG A 17 -31.82 28.37 -3.84
N VAL A 18 -30.74 28.91 -4.41
CA VAL A 18 -29.37 28.63 -3.95
C VAL A 18 -29.13 29.19 -2.55
N GLN A 19 -29.59 30.41 -2.28
CA GLN A 19 -29.50 31.01 -0.95
C GLN A 19 -30.32 30.22 0.08
N ASP A 20 -31.54 29.82 -0.27
CA ASP A 20 -32.41 28.99 0.55
C ASP A 20 -31.74 27.63 0.86
N PHE A 21 -31.16 26.98 -0.16
CA PHE A 21 -30.39 25.74 0.02
C PHE A 21 -29.20 25.93 0.97
N ARG A 22 -28.44 27.02 0.84
CA ARG A 22 -27.31 27.29 1.74
C ARG A 22 -27.77 27.46 3.18
N GLN A 23 -28.85 28.21 3.43
CA GLN A 23 -29.39 28.39 4.78
C GLN A 23 -29.85 27.04 5.36
N LEU A 24 -30.53 26.23 4.55
CA LEU A 24 -30.89 24.86 4.91
C LEU A 24 -29.66 24.02 5.28
N HIS A 25 -28.62 24.04 4.44
CA HIS A 25 -27.38 23.30 4.68
C HIS A 25 -26.70 23.71 6.00
N ILE A 26 -26.63 25.01 6.30
CA ILE A 26 -26.06 25.53 7.55
C ILE A 26 -26.91 25.12 8.76
N ALA A 27 -28.24 25.22 8.66
CA ALA A 27 -29.16 24.85 9.74
C ALA A 27 -29.08 23.34 10.04
N ASN A 28 -29.14 22.52 8.99
CA ASN A 28 -29.13 21.07 9.10
C ASN A 28 -27.79 20.51 9.56
N ARG A 29 -26.67 21.18 9.23
CA ARG A 29 -25.35 20.82 9.77
C ARG A 29 -25.30 20.97 11.30
N LYS A 30 -25.99 21.95 11.87
CA LYS A 30 -26.09 22.15 13.33
C LYS A 30 -27.02 21.13 13.98
N ALA A 31 -28.09 20.74 13.28
CA ALA A 31 -29.09 19.79 13.76
C ALA A 31 -28.75 18.31 13.47
N GLN A 32 -27.69 18.03 12.70
CA GLN A 32 -27.33 16.70 12.20
C GLN A 32 -28.39 16.05 11.27
N GLU A 33 -29.20 16.87 10.57
CA GLU A 33 -30.28 16.43 9.68
C GLU A 33 -29.84 16.40 8.20
N TYR A 34 -29.05 15.39 7.82
CA TYR A 34 -28.38 15.38 6.51
C TYR A 34 -29.28 14.96 5.34
N SER A 35 -30.31 14.15 5.58
CA SER A 35 -31.16 13.61 4.51
C SER A 35 -31.94 14.69 3.76
N SER A 36 -32.52 15.66 4.46
CA SER A 36 -33.25 16.79 3.86
C SER A 36 -32.32 17.68 3.03
N THR A 37 -31.11 17.92 3.52
CA THR A 37 -30.05 18.64 2.79
C THR A 37 -29.72 17.96 1.46
N ILE A 38 -29.53 16.64 1.48
CA ILE A 38 -29.17 15.86 0.29
C ILE A 38 -30.30 15.89 -0.75
N TRP A 39 -31.56 15.68 -0.33
CA TRP A 39 -32.68 15.73 -1.28
C TRP A 39 -32.86 17.11 -1.90
N SER A 40 -32.75 18.19 -1.12
CA SER A 40 -32.80 19.55 -1.65
C SER A 40 -31.63 19.85 -2.59
N ALA A 41 -30.45 19.28 -2.32
CA ALA A 41 -29.28 19.39 -3.18
C ALA A 41 -29.50 18.71 -4.53
N ILE A 42 -30.02 17.46 -4.53
CA ILE A 42 -30.31 16.70 -5.75
C ILE A 42 -31.30 17.47 -6.62
N LEU A 43 -32.40 17.95 -6.04
CA LEU A 43 -33.40 18.72 -6.79
C LEU A 43 -32.81 19.99 -7.38
N LEU A 44 -32.07 20.77 -6.58
CA LEU A 44 -31.48 22.02 -7.07
C LEU A 44 -30.44 21.78 -8.18
N ALA A 45 -29.56 20.79 -8.02
CA ALA A 45 -28.55 20.45 -9.03
C ALA A 45 -29.18 19.93 -10.32
N CYS A 46 -30.19 19.05 -10.22
CA CYS A 46 -30.90 18.50 -11.37
C CYS A 46 -31.69 19.57 -12.13
N ASP A 47 -32.42 20.43 -11.42
CA ASP A 47 -33.20 21.51 -12.04
C ASP A 47 -32.28 22.53 -12.75
N LEU A 48 -31.14 22.88 -12.13
CA LEU A 48 -30.12 23.71 -12.76
C LEU A 48 -29.57 23.06 -14.05
N LEU A 49 -29.33 21.75 -14.05
CA LEU A 49 -28.89 21.03 -15.25
C LEU A 49 -29.99 20.93 -16.31
N ASP A 50 -31.26 20.82 -15.93
CA ASP A 50 -32.38 20.77 -16.89
C ASP A 50 -32.57 22.11 -17.60
N ASP A 51 -32.49 23.20 -16.86
CA ASP A 51 -32.74 24.54 -17.41
C ASP A 51 -31.53 25.13 -18.15
N TYR A 52 -30.30 24.76 -17.75
CA TYR A 52 -29.07 25.33 -18.31
C TYR A 52 -28.17 24.32 -19.06
N GLY A 53 -28.48 23.02 -19.00
CA GLY A 53 -27.83 21.95 -19.78
C GLY A 53 -26.53 21.41 -19.18
N HIS A 54 -25.54 22.28 -18.91
CA HIS A 54 -24.25 21.89 -18.35
C HIS A 54 -23.69 22.92 -17.37
N ILE A 55 -22.74 22.48 -16.52
CA ILE A 55 -22.13 23.32 -15.48
C ILE A 55 -21.51 24.61 -16.04
N GLY A 56 -20.85 24.53 -17.21
CA GLY A 56 -20.33 25.74 -17.89
C GLY A 56 -21.40 26.80 -18.20
N ASN A 57 -22.59 26.42 -18.69
CA ASN A 57 -23.67 27.37 -18.98
C ASN A 57 -24.25 27.98 -17.69
N ILE A 58 -24.28 27.21 -16.61
CA ILE A 58 -24.64 27.73 -15.27
C ILE A 58 -23.60 28.78 -14.87
N ALA A 59 -22.31 28.46 -15.00
CA ALA A 59 -21.24 29.41 -14.66
C ALA A 59 -21.35 30.71 -15.46
N ASP A 60 -21.53 30.62 -16.78
CA ASP A 60 -21.68 31.78 -17.66
C ASP A 60 -22.94 32.58 -17.34
N THR A 61 -24.05 31.92 -17.04
CA THR A 61 -25.32 32.58 -16.70
C THR A 61 -25.25 33.33 -15.37
N PHE A 62 -24.57 32.77 -14.37
CA PHE A 62 -24.50 33.29 -13.02
C PHE A 62 -23.17 33.99 -12.69
N GLN A 63 -22.38 34.37 -13.71
CA GLN A 63 -21.03 34.94 -13.54
C GLN A 63 -20.97 36.10 -12.53
N ASP A 64 -21.96 37.00 -12.54
CA ASP A 64 -22.05 38.13 -11.60
C ASP A 64 -22.29 37.66 -10.16
N GLN A 65 -23.14 36.64 -9.98
CA GLN A 65 -23.52 36.12 -8.67
C GLN A 65 -22.43 35.20 -8.10
N LEU A 66 -21.63 34.56 -8.96
CA LEU A 66 -20.48 33.76 -8.53
C LEU A 66 -19.35 34.58 -7.90
N GLN A 67 -19.41 35.91 -7.95
CA GLN A 67 -18.55 36.80 -7.16
C GLN A 67 -18.93 36.82 -5.67
N ASP A 68 -20.15 36.41 -5.33
CA ASP A 68 -20.62 36.28 -3.95
C ASP A 68 -20.26 34.89 -3.40
N GLU A 69 -19.45 34.87 -2.34
CA GLU A 69 -18.95 33.63 -1.72
C GLU A 69 -20.10 32.75 -1.23
N ASP A 70 -21.17 33.36 -0.71
CA ASP A 70 -22.33 32.64 -0.18
C ASP A 70 -23.11 31.93 -1.30
N PHE A 71 -23.34 32.61 -2.42
CA PHE A 71 -23.96 32.02 -3.60
C PHE A 71 -23.08 30.92 -4.21
N GLN A 72 -21.77 31.15 -4.31
CA GLN A 72 -20.82 30.15 -4.79
C GLN A 72 -20.85 28.89 -3.92
N LEU A 73 -20.81 29.03 -2.60
CA LEU A 73 -20.90 27.91 -1.66
C LEU A 73 -22.25 27.18 -1.76
N GLY A 74 -23.35 27.89 -2.04
CA GLY A 74 -24.66 27.29 -2.25
C GLY A 74 -24.71 26.43 -3.51
N ILE A 75 -24.28 26.94 -4.67
CA ILE A 75 -24.23 26.17 -5.93
C ILE A 75 -23.31 24.97 -5.78
N PHE A 76 -22.07 25.21 -5.32
CA PHE A 76 -21.10 24.14 -5.13
C PHE A 76 -21.61 23.09 -4.15
N GLY A 77 -22.19 23.52 -3.02
CA GLY A 77 -22.78 22.64 -2.03
C GLY A 77 -23.90 21.79 -2.61
N ALA A 78 -24.73 22.32 -3.52
CA ALA A 78 -25.80 21.57 -4.15
C ALA A 78 -25.25 20.42 -5.02
N PHE A 79 -24.30 20.70 -5.91
CA PHE A 79 -23.70 19.66 -6.74
C PHE A 79 -22.95 18.61 -5.91
N MET A 80 -22.22 19.02 -4.88
CA MET A 80 -21.46 18.10 -4.02
C MET A 80 -22.36 17.21 -3.15
N ASN A 81 -23.41 17.77 -2.55
CA ASN A 81 -24.36 16.97 -1.77
C ASN A 81 -25.22 16.07 -2.68
N ALA A 82 -25.51 16.49 -3.92
CA ALA A 82 -26.18 15.64 -4.90
C ALA A 82 -25.32 14.43 -5.26
N LEU A 83 -24.00 14.63 -5.44
CA LEU A 83 -23.08 13.53 -5.64
C LEU A 83 -23.03 12.55 -4.46
N ALA A 84 -23.41 12.95 -3.23
CA ALA A 84 -23.13 12.20 -2.00
C ALA A 84 -23.92 10.89 -1.83
N ILE A 85 -25.06 10.74 -2.49
CA ILE A 85 -25.89 9.53 -2.43
C ILE A 85 -26.18 8.98 -3.82
N GLU A 86 -26.54 7.71 -3.87
CA GLU A 86 -27.06 7.06 -5.05
C GLU A 86 -28.45 7.62 -5.42
N HIS A 87 -28.63 8.05 -6.67
CA HIS A 87 -29.92 8.48 -7.21
C HIS A 87 -29.95 8.36 -8.74
N GLU A 88 -31.15 8.40 -9.36
CA GLU A 88 -31.36 8.12 -10.79
C GLU A 88 -30.56 9.01 -11.77
N ARG A 89 -30.21 10.22 -11.34
CA ARG A 89 -29.48 11.21 -12.16
C ARG A 89 -28.00 11.35 -11.79
N LEU A 90 -27.48 10.46 -10.95
CA LEU A 90 -26.11 10.56 -10.47
C LEU A 90 -25.09 10.52 -11.62
N ASP A 91 -25.28 9.65 -12.61
CA ASP A 91 -24.37 9.54 -13.77
C ASP A 91 -24.26 10.83 -14.56
N GLN A 92 -25.37 11.56 -14.72
CA GLN A 92 -25.37 12.86 -15.38
C GLN A 92 -24.54 13.88 -14.58
N ILE A 93 -24.68 13.91 -13.25
CA ILE A 93 -23.90 14.83 -12.41
C ILE A 93 -22.41 14.45 -12.40
N LEU A 94 -22.09 13.15 -12.38
CA LEU A 94 -20.72 12.65 -12.49
C LEU A 94 -20.08 13.03 -13.83
N GLU A 95 -20.81 12.88 -14.93
CA GLU A 95 -20.37 13.31 -16.26
C GLU A 95 -20.07 14.81 -16.29
N GLN A 96 -20.98 15.64 -15.77
CA GLN A 96 -20.79 17.09 -15.76
C GLN A 96 -19.57 17.50 -14.91
N ALA A 97 -19.39 16.88 -13.74
CA ALA A 97 -18.21 17.09 -12.91
C ALA A 97 -16.91 16.69 -13.62
N HIS A 98 -16.94 15.60 -14.41
CA HIS A 98 -15.79 15.16 -15.21
C HIS A 98 -15.49 16.08 -16.40
N LEU A 99 -16.51 16.54 -17.12
CA LEU A 99 -16.36 17.46 -18.25
C LEU A 99 -15.77 18.80 -17.80
N GLU A 100 -16.21 19.31 -16.65
CA GLU A 100 -15.64 20.51 -16.04
C GLU A 100 -14.18 20.31 -15.60
N HIS A 101 -13.81 19.08 -15.22
CA HIS A 101 -12.44 18.74 -14.84
C HIS A 101 -11.49 18.57 -16.06
N SER A 102 -11.98 17.98 -17.16
CA SER A 102 -11.16 17.55 -18.30
C SER A 102 -11.00 18.61 -19.38
N LYS A 103 -12.01 19.45 -19.60
CA LYS A 103 -11.88 20.62 -20.48
C LYS A 103 -11.33 21.75 -19.63
N HIS A 104 -10.23 22.37 -20.06
CA HIS A 104 -9.75 23.66 -19.54
C HIS A 104 -10.77 24.78 -19.81
N TYR A 105 -12.00 24.65 -19.32
CA TYR A 105 -12.87 25.79 -19.11
C TYR A 105 -12.16 26.71 -18.10
N PRO A 106 -12.23 28.04 -18.29
CA PRO A 106 -11.65 28.97 -17.34
C PRO A 106 -12.35 28.87 -15.99
N THR A 107 -11.92 27.92 -15.16
CA THR A 107 -11.55 28.13 -13.75
C THR A 107 -12.57 28.88 -12.88
N GLN A 108 -13.89 28.62 -12.95
CA GLN A 108 -14.88 29.50 -12.28
C GLN A 108 -15.73 28.90 -11.15
N ILE A 109 -16.36 27.71 -11.25
CA ILE A 109 -17.17 27.20 -10.10
C ILE A 109 -16.33 26.36 -9.14
N PHE A 110 -15.58 25.38 -9.64
CA PHE A 110 -14.85 24.42 -8.81
C PHE A 110 -13.41 24.86 -8.46
N ALA A 111 -12.80 25.76 -9.23
CA ALA A 111 -11.37 26.06 -9.11
C ALA A 111 -11.01 27.22 -8.17
N ILE A 112 -11.94 28.11 -7.83
CA ILE A 112 -11.69 29.27 -6.97
C ILE A 112 -11.70 28.89 -5.47
N ASN A 113 -12.11 27.67 -5.11
CA ASN A 113 -12.33 27.30 -3.72
C ASN A 113 -11.22 26.39 -3.16
N ALA A 114 -10.49 26.84 -2.14
CA ALA A 114 -9.61 25.99 -1.34
C ALA A 114 -10.37 24.81 -0.68
N ALA A 115 -11.70 24.93 -0.54
CA ALA A 115 -12.60 23.84 -0.15
C ALA A 115 -12.68 22.71 -1.19
N ARG A 116 -12.35 22.94 -2.47
CA ARG A 116 -12.26 21.88 -3.49
C ARG A 116 -11.15 20.90 -3.13
N THR A 117 -9.95 21.40 -2.85
CA THR A 117 -8.82 20.55 -2.43
C THR A 117 -9.09 19.94 -1.06
N ALA A 118 -9.63 20.71 -0.10
CA ALA A 118 -9.96 20.17 1.21
C ALA A 118 -11.04 19.07 1.15
N MET A 119 -12.09 19.20 0.32
CA MET A 119 -13.23 18.26 0.30
C MET A 119 -13.15 17.15 -0.76
N MET A 120 -12.35 17.29 -1.81
CA MET A 120 -12.00 16.16 -2.71
C MET A 120 -11.03 15.19 -2.01
N THR A 121 -10.24 15.69 -1.05
CA THR A 121 -9.32 14.89 -0.22
C THR A 121 -9.99 14.42 1.08
N TYR A 122 -10.86 15.25 1.67
CA TYR A 122 -11.79 14.89 2.74
C TYR A 122 -13.21 14.98 2.20
N TYR A 123 -13.70 13.95 1.53
CA TYR A 123 -15.11 13.64 1.76
C TYR A 123 -15.13 13.01 3.15
N PRO A 124 -15.59 13.70 4.21
CA PRO A 124 -16.21 12.94 5.26
C PRO A 124 -17.43 12.35 4.56
N THR A 125 -17.39 11.08 4.22
CA THR A 125 -18.58 10.33 4.61
C THR A 125 -18.40 10.17 6.10
N PRO A 126 -18.98 11.06 6.94
CA PRO A 126 -19.09 10.69 8.34
C PRO A 126 -19.88 9.37 8.40
N PRO A 127 -19.86 8.65 9.53
CA PRO A 127 -20.66 7.45 9.77
C PRO A 127 -22.20 7.64 9.66
N MET A 128 -22.68 8.71 8.99
CA MET A 128 -24.04 9.25 9.03
C MET A 128 -24.84 9.05 7.73
N ILE A 129 -24.19 8.66 6.63
CA ILE A 129 -24.89 8.16 5.43
C ILE A 129 -24.75 6.64 5.45
N ASP A 130 -25.87 5.93 5.42
CA ASP A 130 -25.91 4.47 5.32
C ASP A 130 -25.03 4.04 4.13
N GLU A 131 -24.14 3.07 4.35
CA GLU A 131 -23.28 2.53 3.29
C GLU A 131 -24.07 2.06 2.07
N ARG A 132 -25.33 1.68 2.24
CA ARG A 132 -26.24 1.28 1.16
C ARG A 132 -26.62 2.44 0.24
N GLN A 133 -26.59 3.67 0.74
CA GLN A 133 -26.93 4.88 -0.02
C GLN A 133 -25.71 5.53 -0.64
N LYS A 134 -24.50 5.16 -0.22
CA LYS A 134 -23.27 5.71 -0.81
C LYS A 134 -23.13 5.23 -2.26
N PRO A 135 -22.77 6.10 -3.21
CA PRO A 135 -22.47 5.70 -4.57
C PRO A 135 -21.35 4.66 -4.60
N LYS A 136 -21.56 3.61 -5.39
CA LYS A 136 -20.58 2.55 -5.59
C LYS A 136 -20.37 2.35 -7.08
N LEU A 137 -19.10 2.27 -7.49
CA LEU A 137 -18.75 2.05 -8.90
C LEU A 137 -19.22 0.66 -9.33
N TRP A 138 -19.08 -0.32 -8.44
CA TRP A 138 -19.58 -1.67 -8.64
C TRP A 138 -20.70 -1.99 -7.66
N ASP A 139 -21.67 -2.78 -8.11
CA ASP A 139 -22.67 -3.35 -7.20
C ASP A 139 -22.05 -4.43 -6.29
N ASN A 140 -22.83 -4.98 -5.36
CA ASN A 140 -22.34 -6.02 -4.45
C ASN A 140 -21.96 -7.34 -5.15
N GLN A 141 -22.28 -7.51 -6.43
CA GLN A 141 -21.88 -8.64 -7.25
C GLN A 141 -20.62 -8.35 -8.08
N GLY A 142 -20.10 -7.13 -8.06
CA GLY A 142 -18.96 -6.70 -8.87
C GLY A 142 -19.33 -6.24 -10.28
N ASN A 143 -20.61 -6.03 -10.59
CA ASN A 143 -21.03 -5.49 -11.89
C ASN A 143 -20.88 -3.97 -11.89
N LEU A 144 -20.42 -3.40 -13.00
CA LEU A 144 -20.22 -1.97 -13.16
C LEU A 144 -21.57 -1.23 -13.18
N LYS A 145 -21.72 -0.22 -12.31
CA LYS A 145 -22.94 0.60 -12.20
C LYS A 145 -22.83 1.95 -12.90
N HIS A 146 -21.64 2.55 -12.90
CA HIS A 146 -21.41 3.91 -13.37
C HIS A 146 -20.26 3.93 -14.38
N ASN A 147 -20.16 5.02 -15.15
CA ASN A 147 -19.00 5.24 -16.00
C ASN A 147 -17.72 5.42 -15.12
N PRO A 148 -16.69 4.57 -15.27
CA PRO A 148 -15.51 4.59 -14.41
C PRO A 148 -14.74 5.91 -14.45
N VAL A 149 -14.61 6.50 -15.64
CA VAL A 149 -13.85 7.74 -15.88
C VAL A 149 -14.52 8.91 -15.14
N HIS A 150 -15.84 8.99 -15.23
CA HIS A 150 -16.60 10.03 -14.54
C HIS A 150 -16.58 9.83 -13.03
N PHE A 151 -16.72 8.58 -12.58
CA PHE A 151 -16.77 8.23 -11.17
C PHE A 151 -15.45 8.51 -10.44
N ILE A 152 -14.31 8.05 -10.99
CA ILE A 152 -13.01 8.20 -10.31
C ILE A 152 -12.59 9.67 -10.16
N THR A 153 -13.01 10.53 -11.10
CA THR A 153 -12.70 11.97 -11.08
C THR A 153 -13.11 12.62 -9.76
N THR A 154 -14.21 12.16 -9.16
CA THR A 154 -14.74 12.70 -7.90
C THR A 154 -14.65 11.74 -6.72
N ARG A 155 -14.43 10.43 -6.96
CA ARG A 155 -14.62 9.37 -5.96
C ARG A 155 -13.53 8.29 -5.93
N LYS A 156 -12.28 8.63 -6.28
CA LYS A 156 -11.14 7.67 -6.23
C LYS A 156 -11.04 6.91 -4.90
N ALA A 157 -11.09 7.59 -3.76
CA ALA A 157 -11.01 6.93 -2.45
C ALA A 157 -12.16 5.92 -2.20
N SER A 158 -13.35 6.15 -2.78
CA SER A 158 -14.46 5.21 -2.70
C SER A 158 -14.24 3.97 -3.57
N VAL A 159 -13.54 4.10 -4.70
CA VAL A 159 -13.12 2.97 -5.55
C VAL A 159 -12.12 2.12 -4.79
N ASP A 160 -11.08 2.74 -4.23
CA ASP A 160 -10.02 2.05 -3.49
C ASP A 160 -10.60 1.29 -2.28
N SER A 161 -11.55 1.91 -1.56
CA SER A 161 -12.27 1.30 -0.43
C SER A 161 -13.16 0.13 -0.86
N GLN A 162 -13.84 0.22 -2.01
CA GLN A 162 -14.65 -0.88 -2.55
C GLN A 162 -13.79 -2.08 -2.94
N LEU A 163 -12.65 -1.84 -3.60
CA LEU A 163 -11.71 -2.90 -3.96
C LEU A 163 -11.15 -3.59 -2.71
N GLN A 164 -10.83 -2.83 -1.66
CA GLN A 164 -10.44 -3.39 -0.36
C GLN A 164 -11.53 -4.28 0.22
N ALA A 165 -12.78 -3.79 0.27
CA ALA A 165 -13.90 -4.54 0.83
C ALA A 165 -14.18 -5.83 0.04
N PHE A 166 -14.09 -5.80 -1.29
CA PHE A 166 -14.21 -7.01 -2.10
C PHE A 166 -13.05 -7.99 -1.86
N TYR A 167 -11.84 -7.48 -1.73
CA TYR A 167 -10.66 -8.29 -1.46
C TYR A 167 -10.76 -9.05 -0.12
N GLU A 168 -11.21 -8.36 0.93
CA GLU A 168 -11.32 -8.94 2.28
C GLU A 168 -12.55 -9.83 2.47
N GLN A 169 -13.69 -9.45 1.88
CA GLN A 169 -15.00 -9.98 2.30
C GLN A 169 -15.83 -10.58 1.16
N ASN A 170 -15.46 -10.36 -0.11
CA ASN A 170 -16.28 -10.77 -1.26
C ASN A 170 -15.45 -11.12 -2.50
N GLY A 171 -14.70 -12.22 -2.40
CA GLY A 171 -13.89 -12.76 -3.50
C GLY A 171 -14.64 -12.94 -4.83
N PRO A 172 -15.90 -13.44 -4.86
CA PRO A 172 -16.66 -13.55 -6.10
C PRO A 172 -16.88 -12.22 -6.82
N ALA A 173 -17.20 -11.14 -6.09
CA ALA A 173 -17.33 -9.80 -6.69
C ALA A 173 -15.98 -9.30 -7.22
N LEU A 174 -14.90 -9.51 -6.47
CA LEU A 174 -13.55 -9.15 -6.92
C LEU A 174 -13.19 -9.84 -8.25
N LEU A 175 -13.48 -11.13 -8.40
CA LEU A 175 -13.22 -11.87 -9.63
C LEU A 175 -14.00 -11.30 -10.83
N ARG A 176 -15.24 -10.83 -10.61
CA ARG A 176 -16.00 -10.13 -11.67
C ARG A 176 -15.38 -8.80 -12.03
N VAL A 177 -14.92 -8.02 -11.05
CA VAL A 177 -14.18 -6.77 -11.30
C VAL A 177 -12.94 -7.05 -12.14
N ILE A 178 -12.13 -8.05 -11.78
CA ILE A 178 -10.95 -8.47 -12.55
C ILE A 178 -11.34 -8.88 -13.98
N SER A 179 -12.42 -9.64 -14.13
CA SER A 179 -12.91 -10.08 -15.44
C SER A 179 -13.39 -8.90 -16.31
N SER A 180 -13.84 -7.80 -15.71
CA SER A 180 -14.28 -6.59 -16.42
C SER A 180 -13.13 -5.64 -16.80
N LEU A 181 -11.89 -5.88 -16.33
CA LEU A 181 -10.75 -4.99 -16.61
C LEU A 181 -10.54 -4.68 -18.10
N PRO A 182 -10.69 -5.63 -19.05
CA PRO A 182 -10.52 -5.33 -20.48
C PRO A 182 -11.50 -4.29 -21.04
N GLU A 183 -12.66 -4.14 -20.42
CA GLU A 183 -13.71 -3.19 -20.82
C GLU A 183 -13.46 -1.77 -20.28
N LEU A 184 -12.52 -1.63 -19.35
CA LEU A 184 -12.17 -0.36 -18.75
C LEU A 184 -11.21 0.46 -19.62
N GLU A 185 -11.31 1.77 -19.51
CA GLU A 185 -10.39 2.72 -20.12
C GLU A 185 -8.96 2.49 -19.61
N PRO A 186 -7.90 2.57 -20.47
CA PRO A 186 -6.56 2.12 -20.11
C PRO A 186 -5.99 2.74 -18.83
N SER A 187 -6.15 4.05 -18.65
CA SER A 187 -5.61 4.75 -17.48
C SER A 187 -6.31 4.32 -16.18
N PHE A 188 -7.61 4.03 -16.25
CA PHE A 188 -8.37 3.52 -15.11
C PHE A 188 -8.01 2.06 -14.81
N ARG A 189 -7.90 1.23 -15.84
CA ARG A 189 -7.47 -0.17 -15.72
C ARG A 189 -6.12 -0.28 -15.01
N GLU A 190 -5.13 0.50 -15.41
CA GLU A 190 -3.80 0.50 -14.78
C GLU A 190 -3.88 0.84 -13.27
N ASN A 191 -4.70 1.83 -12.90
CA ASN A 191 -4.91 2.17 -11.49
C ASN A 191 -5.55 1.03 -10.69
N VAL A 192 -6.57 0.37 -11.24
CA VAL A 192 -7.24 -0.76 -10.57
C VAL A 192 -6.28 -1.95 -10.44
N VAL A 193 -5.56 -2.29 -11.51
CA VAL A 193 -4.57 -3.37 -11.51
C VAL A 193 -3.48 -3.12 -10.46
N LYS A 194 -2.94 -1.90 -10.42
CA LYS A 194 -1.93 -1.52 -9.43
C LYS A 194 -2.45 -1.68 -8.01
N HIS A 195 -3.64 -1.14 -7.71
CA HIS A 195 -4.24 -1.26 -6.38
C HIS A 195 -4.44 -2.72 -5.98
N LEU A 196 -4.98 -3.55 -6.88
CA LEU A 196 -5.16 -4.98 -6.62
C LEU A 196 -3.83 -5.73 -6.43
N CYS A 197 -2.79 -5.37 -7.19
CA CYS A 197 -1.44 -5.92 -7.02
C CYS A 197 -0.89 -5.58 -5.63
N ASP A 198 -1.06 -4.34 -5.18
CA ASP A 198 -0.66 -3.91 -3.84
C ASP A 198 -1.40 -4.69 -2.75
N LEU A 199 -2.73 -4.87 -2.89
CA LEU A 199 -3.52 -5.67 -1.94
C LEU A 199 -3.07 -7.13 -1.86
N MET A 200 -2.84 -7.76 -3.01
CA MET A 200 -2.38 -9.16 -3.07
C MET A 200 -0.95 -9.32 -2.55
N SER A 201 -0.10 -8.33 -2.78
CA SER A 201 1.28 -8.31 -2.28
C SER A 201 1.32 -8.14 -0.77
N MET A 202 0.55 -7.20 -0.22
CA MET A 202 0.42 -6.99 1.23
C MET A 202 -0.22 -8.20 1.93
N GLY A 203 -1.18 -8.85 1.29
CA GLY A 203 -1.80 -10.08 1.82
C GLY A 203 -0.98 -11.34 1.60
N HIS A 204 0.21 -11.25 0.97
CA HIS A 204 1.05 -12.38 0.58
C HIS A 204 0.26 -13.52 -0.06
N VAL A 205 -0.60 -13.20 -1.04
CA VAL A 205 -1.50 -14.19 -1.64
C VAL A 205 -0.70 -15.32 -2.31
N ALA A 206 -1.13 -16.56 -2.14
CA ALA A 206 -0.46 -17.72 -2.74
C ALA A 206 -0.46 -17.66 -4.28
N ILE A 207 0.50 -18.35 -4.91
CA ILE A 207 0.70 -18.26 -6.36
C ILE A 207 -0.50 -18.81 -7.15
N ASP A 208 -1.18 -19.79 -6.59
CA ASP A 208 -2.33 -20.52 -7.13
C ASP A 208 -3.68 -19.95 -6.68
N ASP A 209 -3.69 -18.84 -5.94
CA ASP A 209 -4.94 -18.20 -5.50
C ASP A 209 -5.77 -17.77 -6.72
N PRO A 210 -7.08 -18.12 -6.77
CA PRO A 210 -7.94 -17.79 -7.91
C PRO A 210 -7.96 -16.31 -8.28
N ARG A 211 -7.85 -15.41 -7.29
CA ARG A 211 -7.84 -13.96 -7.49
C ARG A 211 -6.56 -13.53 -8.19
N ARG A 212 -5.41 -14.06 -7.77
CA ARG A 212 -4.12 -13.82 -8.41
C ARG A 212 -4.10 -14.40 -9.83
N MET A 213 -4.55 -15.65 -9.98
CA MET A 213 -4.62 -16.33 -11.28
C MET A 213 -5.46 -15.56 -12.29
N ALA A 214 -6.58 -14.96 -11.85
CA ALA A 214 -7.41 -14.11 -12.71
C ALA A 214 -6.72 -12.80 -13.12
N LEU A 215 -5.82 -12.26 -12.28
CA LEU A 215 -5.12 -11.00 -12.54
C LEU A 215 -3.83 -11.19 -13.35
N LEU A 216 -3.31 -12.42 -13.50
CA LEU A 216 -2.01 -12.72 -14.13
C LEU A 216 -1.79 -12.03 -15.48
N GLY A 217 -2.81 -11.98 -16.34
CA GLY A 217 -2.71 -11.34 -17.66
C GLY A 217 -2.48 -9.81 -17.61
N HIS A 218 -2.58 -9.20 -16.43
CA HIS A 218 -2.39 -7.78 -16.17
C HIS A 218 -1.21 -7.48 -15.24
N LEU A 219 -0.58 -8.51 -14.64
CA LEU A 219 0.50 -8.32 -13.68
C LEU A 219 1.85 -8.31 -14.38
N ASP A 220 2.71 -7.36 -14.01
CA ASP A 220 4.15 -7.50 -14.18
C ASP A 220 4.68 -8.37 -13.03
N ALA A 221 5.14 -9.58 -13.35
CA ALA A 221 5.64 -10.53 -12.37
C ALA A 221 6.91 -10.03 -11.63
N SER A 222 7.71 -9.17 -12.28
CA SER A 222 8.89 -8.54 -11.67
C SER A 222 8.47 -7.47 -10.66
N GLU A 223 7.46 -6.67 -11.00
CA GLU A 223 6.88 -5.67 -10.09
C GLU A 223 6.20 -6.35 -8.89
N GLU A 224 5.40 -7.39 -9.12
CA GLU A 224 4.76 -8.19 -8.06
C GLU A 224 5.82 -8.74 -7.09
N PHE A 225 6.88 -9.36 -7.61
CA PHE A 225 7.97 -9.88 -6.78
C PHE A 225 8.63 -8.76 -5.97
N THR A 226 8.92 -7.62 -6.59
CA THR A 226 9.57 -6.48 -5.93
C THR A 226 8.72 -5.91 -4.80
N ASN A 227 7.41 -5.77 -5.00
CA ASN A 227 6.49 -5.27 -3.98
C ASN A 227 6.40 -6.24 -2.80
N ARG A 228 6.29 -7.55 -3.07
CA ARG A 228 6.30 -8.58 -2.02
C ARG A 228 7.61 -8.63 -1.25
N LEU A 229 8.75 -8.52 -1.94
CA LEU A 229 10.07 -8.47 -1.32
C LEU A 229 10.19 -7.29 -0.36
N HIS A 230 9.81 -6.08 -0.81
CA HIS A 230 9.86 -4.89 0.04
C HIS A 230 9.02 -5.04 1.32
N MET A 231 7.83 -5.62 1.20
CA MET A 231 6.97 -5.90 2.37
C MET A 231 7.61 -6.91 3.34
N ILE A 232 8.25 -7.95 2.83
CA ILE A 232 8.92 -8.96 3.67
C ILE A 232 10.15 -8.36 4.35
N MET A 233 11.01 -7.66 3.61
CA MET A 233 12.24 -7.06 4.13
C MET A 233 11.96 -6.16 5.33
N ARG A 234 10.94 -5.28 5.23
CA ARG A 234 10.52 -4.39 6.32
C ARG A 234 10.09 -5.10 7.59
N ARG A 235 9.69 -6.37 7.50
CA ARG A 235 9.17 -7.16 8.64
C ARG A 235 10.19 -8.12 9.22
N LEU A 236 11.28 -8.42 8.51
CA LEU A 236 12.31 -9.33 9.03
C LEU A 236 12.93 -8.81 10.33
N SER A 237 12.98 -7.49 10.52
CA SER A 237 13.52 -6.82 11.71
C SER A 237 12.49 -6.37 12.76
N GLN A 238 11.17 -6.58 12.53
CA GLN A 238 10.08 -6.04 13.36
C GLN A 238 9.21 -7.14 14.04
N GLU A 239 8.88 -6.99 15.33
CA GLU A 239 8.04 -7.88 16.17
C GLU A 239 6.55 -7.75 15.86
N ASP A 240 6.19 -7.23 14.69
CA ASP A 240 4.79 -7.09 14.32
C ASP A 240 4.11 -8.46 14.51
N GLY A 241 2.94 -8.48 15.16
CA GLY A 241 2.16 -9.69 15.54
C GLY A 241 1.69 -10.58 14.38
N TRP A 242 2.41 -10.54 13.26
CA TRP A 242 2.35 -11.34 12.07
C TRP A 242 2.88 -12.74 12.34
N THR A 243 2.00 -13.59 12.86
CA THR A 243 2.24 -15.03 12.98
C THR A 243 2.48 -15.72 11.62
N ASP A 244 2.30 -15.04 10.47
CA ASP A 244 2.37 -15.61 9.12
C ASP A 244 3.66 -15.28 8.33
N LEU A 245 4.67 -14.63 8.94
CA LEU A 245 5.93 -14.29 8.24
C LEU A 245 6.61 -15.50 7.54
N PRO A 246 6.73 -16.69 8.16
CA PRO A 246 7.32 -17.85 7.48
C PRO A 246 6.59 -18.26 6.20
N SER A 247 5.25 -18.18 6.21
CA SER A 247 4.42 -18.45 5.02
C SER A 247 4.56 -17.36 3.98
N ALA A 248 4.61 -16.09 4.40
CA ALA A 248 4.83 -14.96 3.50
C ALA A 248 6.16 -15.10 2.74
N VAL A 249 7.24 -15.45 3.47
CA VAL A 249 8.56 -15.76 2.88
C VAL A 249 8.46 -16.95 1.92
N ALA A 250 7.76 -18.04 2.30
CA ALA A 250 7.56 -19.18 1.38
C ALA A 250 6.90 -18.73 0.07
N ARG A 251 5.81 -17.99 0.15
CA ARG A 251 5.05 -17.53 -1.02
C ARG A 251 5.83 -16.54 -1.89
N LEU A 252 6.73 -15.73 -1.32
CA LEU A 252 7.67 -14.92 -2.11
C LEU A 252 8.59 -15.79 -2.96
N PHE A 253 9.13 -16.86 -2.40
CA PHE A 253 10.03 -17.75 -3.12
C PHE A 253 9.29 -18.66 -4.11
N ASP A 254 8.02 -19.00 -3.85
CA ASP A 254 7.14 -19.61 -4.85
C ASP A 254 6.96 -18.67 -6.05
N CYS A 255 6.73 -17.36 -5.81
CA CYS A 255 6.71 -16.36 -6.87
C CYS A 255 8.04 -16.31 -7.63
N LEU A 256 9.19 -16.28 -6.94
CA LEU A 256 10.52 -16.29 -7.57
C LEU A 256 10.74 -17.53 -8.45
N GLN A 257 10.23 -18.69 -8.03
CA GLN A 257 10.35 -19.94 -8.79
C GLN A 257 9.57 -19.91 -10.10
N ALA A 258 8.44 -19.20 -10.13
CA ALA A 258 7.61 -19.07 -11.32
C ALA A 258 8.08 -18.01 -12.31
N LEU A 259 9.09 -17.21 -11.97
CA LEU A 259 9.66 -16.22 -12.88
C LEU A 259 10.52 -16.89 -13.96
N ASP A 260 10.47 -16.33 -15.16
CA ASP A 260 11.39 -16.71 -16.24
C ASP A 260 12.84 -16.44 -15.85
N ALA A 261 13.77 -17.22 -16.40
CA ALA A 261 15.19 -17.16 -16.06
C ALA A 261 15.82 -15.74 -16.04
N PRO A 262 15.62 -14.85 -17.04
CA PRO A 262 16.20 -13.51 -16.99
C PRO A 262 15.58 -12.64 -15.87
N VAL A 263 14.27 -12.76 -15.65
CA VAL A 263 13.55 -12.00 -14.61
C VAL A 263 13.97 -12.51 -13.22
N LYS A 264 14.12 -13.82 -13.06
CA LYS A 264 14.64 -14.44 -11.84
C LYS A 264 16.03 -13.95 -11.46
N GLN A 265 16.94 -13.80 -12.43
CA GLN A 265 18.28 -13.23 -12.16
C GLN A 265 18.19 -11.78 -11.69
N SER A 266 17.34 -10.97 -12.32
CA SER A 266 17.10 -9.60 -11.87
C SER A 266 16.49 -9.54 -10.47
N ALA A 267 15.59 -10.46 -10.14
CA ALA A 267 14.97 -10.60 -8.82
C ALA A 267 15.99 -10.99 -7.74
N LEU A 268 16.93 -11.90 -8.04
CA LEU A 268 18.04 -12.24 -7.13
C LEU A 268 18.98 -11.04 -6.90
N ALA A 269 19.30 -10.28 -7.95
CA ALA A 269 20.05 -9.04 -7.82
C ALA A 269 19.31 -8.01 -6.95
N ARG A 270 17.98 -7.96 -7.03
CA ARG A 270 17.14 -7.11 -6.18
C ARG A 270 17.16 -7.54 -4.72
N ILE A 271 17.16 -8.85 -4.43
CA ILE A 271 17.38 -9.37 -3.07
C ILE A 271 18.73 -8.87 -2.53
N SER A 272 19.80 -9.02 -3.32
CA SER A 272 21.14 -8.55 -2.96
C SER A 272 21.15 -7.05 -2.64
N GLN A 273 20.51 -6.24 -3.49
CA GLN A 273 20.40 -4.80 -3.27
C GLN A 273 19.68 -4.45 -1.97
N ASN A 274 18.52 -5.06 -1.70
CA ASN A 274 17.76 -4.76 -0.48
C ASN A 274 18.55 -5.19 0.77
N LEU A 275 19.18 -6.37 0.76
CA LEU A 275 20.03 -6.81 1.87
C LEU A 275 21.22 -5.87 2.08
N PHE A 276 21.82 -5.35 1.01
CA PHE A 276 22.91 -4.37 1.12
C PHE A 276 22.44 -3.06 1.75
N GLU A 277 21.28 -2.54 1.33
CA GLU A 277 20.66 -1.34 1.89
C GLU A 277 20.41 -1.51 3.40
N GLU A 278 19.87 -2.66 3.81
CA GLU A 278 19.65 -3.03 5.21
C GLU A 278 20.94 -3.14 6.04
N MET A 279 22.05 -3.57 5.43
CA MET A 279 23.35 -3.67 6.11
C MET A 279 24.05 -2.32 6.30
N VAL A 280 23.73 -1.32 5.48
CA VAL A 280 24.39 0.01 5.50
C VAL A 280 23.54 1.05 6.23
N ASP A 281 22.24 0.80 6.43
CA ASP A 281 21.37 1.68 7.19
C ASP A 281 21.66 1.61 8.70
N ASP A 282 22.44 2.58 9.20
CA ASP A 282 22.77 2.75 10.61
C ASP A 282 21.54 3.06 11.50
N GLY A 283 20.38 3.39 10.89
CA GLY A 283 19.13 3.67 11.59
C GLY A 283 18.23 2.44 11.80
N ASN A 284 18.60 1.28 11.24
CA ASN A 284 17.76 0.10 11.23
C ASN A 284 18.18 -0.91 12.31
N PHE A 285 17.34 -1.03 13.33
CA PHE A 285 17.56 -1.89 14.49
C PHE A 285 16.49 -2.95 14.58
N VAL A 286 16.87 -4.12 15.09
CA VAL A 286 15.93 -5.21 15.34
C VAL A 286 15.21 -5.00 16.67
N ASP A 287 13.91 -5.25 16.72
CA ASP A 287 13.11 -5.10 17.94
C ASP A 287 12.70 -6.44 18.60
N TYR A 288 13.03 -7.59 18.00
CA TYR A 288 12.67 -8.92 18.53
C TYR A 288 13.73 -10.01 18.39
N ALA A 289 13.72 -10.95 19.35
CA ALA A 289 14.72 -12.01 19.45
C ALA A 289 14.65 -13.05 18.31
N GLY A 290 13.51 -13.15 17.61
CA GLY A 290 13.29 -14.11 16.52
C GLY A 290 13.92 -13.69 15.19
N ALA A 291 14.44 -12.47 15.06
CA ALA A 291 14.89 -11.93 13.78
C ALA A 291 16.02 -12.72 13.14
N ILE A 292 16.97 -13.26 13.92
CA ILE A 292 18.06 -14.10 13.39
C ILE A 292 17.49 -15.29 12.63
N HIS A 293 16.49 -15.96 13.20
CA HIS A 293 15.86 -17.11 12.56
C HIS A 293 15.04 -16.69 11.33
N ALA A 294 14.35 -15.55 11.39
CA ALA A 294 13.61 -15.04 10.23
C ALA A 294 14.55 -14.70 9.05
N TYR A 295 15.65 -14.00 9.30
CA TYR A 295 16.68 -13.73 8.29
C TYR A 295 17.37 -15.01 7.83
N ALA A 296 17.62 -15.97 8.71
CA ALA A 296 18.22 -17.25 8.34
C ALA A 296 17.30 -18.04 7.41
N ASP A 297 16.00 -18.13 7.72
CA ASP A 297 15.01 -18.78 6.85
C ASP A 297 14.91 -18.10 5.48
N PHE A 298 14.92 -16.76 5.47
CA PHE A 298 14.93 -15.97 4.24
C PHE A 298 16.18 -16.25 3.38
N LEU A 299 17.37 -16.16 3.97
CA LEU A 299 18.64 -16.42 3.29
C LEU A 299 18.75 -17.87 2.81
N GLY A 300 18.28 -18.82 3.62
CA GLY A 300 18.28 -20.24 3.29
C GLY A 300 17.45 -20.54 2.05
N LYS A 301 16.26 -19.93 1.96
CA LYS A 301 15.41 -20.00 0.76
C LYS A 301 16.02 -19.24 -0.42
N ALA A 302 16.56 -18.04 -0.22
CA ALA A 302 17.26 -17.33 -1.30
C ALA A 302 18.36 -18.19 -1.92
N ARG A 303 19.16 -18.86 -1.08
CA ARG A 303 20.24 -19.77 -1.49
C ARG A 303 19.72 -20.96 -2.28
N SER A 304 18.60 -21.57 -1.89
CA SER A 304 18.00 -22.67 -2.65
C SER A 304 17.52 -22.24 -4.05
N HIS A 305 17.29 -20.94 -4.27
CA HIS A 305 16.93 -20.39 -5.57
C HIS A 305 18.10 -19.80 -6.37
N GLY A 306 19.34 -19.92 -5.87
CA GLY A 306 20.57 -19.52 -6.57
C GLY A 306 21.22 -18.21 -6.09
N PHE A 307 20.79 -17.67 -4.95
CA PHE A 307 21.48 -16.55 -4.29
C PHE A 307 22.81 -17.03 -3.70
N ASP A 308 23.91 -16.31 -3.97
CA ASP A 308 25.23 -16.57 -3.38
C ASP A 308 25.44 -15.65 -2.17
N ASP A 309 25.14 -16.17 -0.98
CA ASP A 309 25.27 -15.44 0.29
C ASP A 309 26.74 -15.19 0.68
N LEU A 310 27.66 -16.07 0.25
CA LEU A 310 29.10 -15.92 0.46
C LEU A 310 29.67 -14.77 -0.38
N ASP A 311 29.37 -14.73 -1.67
CA ASP A 311 29.82 -13.66 -2.57
C ASP A 311 29.21 -12.31 -2.18
N PHE A 312 27.93 -12.31 -1.79
CA PHE A 312 27.25 -11.13 -1.25
C PHE A 312 28.01 -10.52 -0.06
N LEU A 313 28.30 -11.32 0.98
CA LEU A 313 29.01 -10.81 2.15
C LEU A 313 30.44 -10.42 1.83
N ALA A 314 31.15 -11.21 1.01
CA ALA A 314 32.49 -10.87 0.60
C ALA A 314 32.55 -9.51 -0.13
N THR A 315 31.56 -9.23 -0.97
CA THR A 315 31.39 -7.95 -1.66
C THR A 315 31.09 -6.83 -0.67
N HIS A 316 30.15 -7.03 0.25
CA HIS A 316 29.82 -6.03 1.29
C HIS A 316 31.04 -5.66 2.13
N PHE A 317 31.85 -6.65 2.52
CA PHE A 317 33.09 -6.45 3.28
C PHE A 317 34.31 -6.08 2.40
N GLN A 318 34.12 -5.81 1.11
CA GLN A 318 35.14 -5.35 0.15
C GLN A 318 36.37 -6.29 0.05
N MET A 319 36.12 -7.59 0.05
CA MET A 319 37.18 -8.61 0.03
C MET A 319 37.68 -8.84 -1.40
N LYS A 320 38.99 -8.71 -1.63
CA LYS A 320 39.59 -8.77 -2.99
C LYS A 320 39.81 -10.19 -3.56
N ALA A 321 39.76 -11.22 -2.71
CA ALA A 321 39.87 -12.64 -3.09
C ALA A 321 39.41 -13.52 -1.92
N PRO A 322 38.10 -13.52 -1.61
CA PRO A 322 37.59 -14.15 -0.40
C PRO A 322 37.77 -15.67 -0.45
N ARG A 323 38.57 -16.24 0.46
CA ARG A 323 38.39 -17.66 0.81
C ARG A 323 37.20 -17.76 1.75
N LYS A 324 36.46 -18.86 1.68
CA LYS A 324 35.29 -19.12 2.54
C LYS A 324 35.58 -18.85 4.03
N GLN A 325 36.73 -19.31 4.52
CA GLN A 325 37.18 -19.11 5.90
C GLN A 325 37.43 -17.64 6.26
N ASP A 326 37.90 -16.83 5.30
CA ASP A 326 38.14 -15.41 5.52
C ASP A 326 36.82 -14.65 5.67
N VAL A 327 35.81 -15.02 4.87
CA VAL A 327 34.45 -14.46 4.97
C VAL A 327 33.87 -14.82 6.34
N PHE A 328 33.96 -16.08 6.75
CA PHE A 328 33.46 -16.52 8.05
C PHE A 328 34.08 -15.76 9.21
N ARG A 329 35.41 -15.60 9.23
CA ARG A 329 36.10 -14.81 10.27
C ARG A 329 35.66 -13.34 10.27
N ARG A 330 35.51 -12.74 9.10
CA ARG A 330 35.10 -11.33 9.00
C ARG A 330 33.66 -11.11 9.47
N VAL A 331 32.75 -12.00 9.08
CA VAL A 331 31.34 -11.96 9.48
C VAL A 331 31.20 -12.25 10.98
N ALA A 332 31.94 -13.23 11.50
CA ALA A 332 31.96 -13.61 12.91
C ALA A 332 32.44 -12.47 13.82
N ALA A 333 33.31 -11.59 13.32
CA ALA A 333 33.78 -10.42 14.07
C ALA A 333 32.68 -9.36 14.31
N GLU A 334 31.53 -9.46 13.64
CA GLU A 334 30.37 -8.58 13.87
C GLU A 334 29.41 -9.13 14.92
N LEU A 335 29.61 -10.36 15.42
CA LEU A 335 28.71 -10.97 16.39
C LEU A 335 28.89 -10.34 17.78
N PRO A 336 27.79 -9.88 18.42
CA PRO A 336 27.82 -9.52 19.82
C PRO A 336 27.99 -10.78 20.70
N ILE A 337 28.50 -10.60 21.90
CA ILE A 337 28.66 -11.68 22.88
C ILE A 337 27.29 -11.93 23.53
N GLY A 338 26.69 -13.11 23.33
CA GLY A 338 25.50 -13.57 24.04
C GLY A 338 24.49 -14.38 23.21
N ASN A 339 23.29 -14.61 23.76
CA ASN A 339 22.21 -15.37 23.11
C ASN A 339 21.43 -14.50 22.11
N SER A 340 20.43 -15.08 21.44
CA SER A 340 19.53 -14.38 20.52
C SER A 340 18.87 -13.11 21.10
N SER A 341 18.66 -13.03 22.42
CA SER A 341 18.08 -11.83 23.04
C SER A 341 19.03 -10.62 23.04
N VAL A 342 20.35 -10.85 22.92
CA VAL A 342 21.35 -9.77 22.81
C VAL A 342 21.23 -9.02 21.49
N PHE A 343 20.57 -9.60 20.49
CA PHE A 343 20.37 -8.96 19.20
C PHE A 343 19.17 -8.02 19.15
N VAL A 344 18.36 -7.95 20.22
CA VAL A 344 17.31 -6.95 20.35
C VAL A 344 17.95 -5.58 20.59
N GLY A 345 17.64 -4.62 19.74
CA GLY A 345 18.25 -3.29 19.72
C GLY A 345 19.58 -3.21 18.98
N GLU A 346 20.04 -4.31 18.37
CA GLU A 346 21.26 -4.32 17.56
C GLU A 346 20.96 -3.95 16.10
N PRO A 347 21.94 -3.38 15.37
CA PRO A 347 21.79 -3.08 13.95
C PRO A 347 21.49 -4.35 13.14
N VAL A 348 20.61 -4.24 12.13
CA VAL A 348 20.24 -5.35 11.24
C VAL A 348 21.47 -6.03 10.62
N ARG A 349 22.54 -5.29 10.34
CA ARG A 349 23.83 -5.82 9.90
C ARG A 349 24.36 -6.97 10.77
N ARG A 350 24.31 -6.85 12.10
CA ARG A 350 24.79 -7.90 13.02
C ARG A 350 23.90 -9.13 13.00
N VAL A 351 22.58 -8.92 12.90
CA VAL A 351 21.58 -9.98 12.78
C VAL A 351 21.72 -10.75 11.47
N LEU A 352 21.94 -10.05 10.36
CA LEU A 352 22.23 -10.66 9.05
C LEU A 352 23.52 -11.49 9.08
N CYS A 353 24.57 -11.01 9.76
CA CYS A 353 25.81 -11.76 9.95
C CYS A 353 25.57 -13.05 10.75
N ALA A 354 24.81 -12.97 11.84
CA ALA A 354 24.43 -14.14 12.65
C ALA A 354 23.57 -15.14 11.84
N ALA A 355 22.57 -14.65 11.12
CA ALA A 355 21.69 -15.45 10.27
C ALA A 355 22.44 -16.18 9.15
N PHE A 356 23.41 -15.51 8.52
CA PHE A 356 24.29 -16.14 7.54
C PHE A 356 25.08 -17.29 8.16
N LEU A 357 25.74 -17.08 9.29
CA LEU A 357 26.54 -18.12 9.96
C LEU A 357 25.67 -19.27 10.46
N LEU A 358 24.44 -18.99 10.89
CA LEU A 358 23.46 -20.01 11.29
C LEU A 358 23.18 -21.00 10.15
N ASN A 359 23.14 -20.53 8.90
CA ASN A 359 22.89 -21.33 7.70
C ASN A 359 24.11 -22.08 7.14
N GLN A 360 25.31 -21.87 7.69
CA GLN A 360 26.52 -22.54 7.22
C GLN A 360 26.70 -23.90 7.87
N ASP A 361 27.43 -24.78 7.17
CA ASP A 361 27.85 -26.08 7.66
C ASP A 361 28.74 -25.97 8.91
N ASP A 362 28.45 -26.78 9.93
CA ASP A 362 29.13 -26.70 11.23
C ASP A 362 30.62 -27.05 11.13
N ASP A 363 30.97 -28.08 10.37
CA ASP A 363 32.35 -28.52 10.20
C ASP A 363 33.18 -27.44 9.49
N ALA A 364 32.58 -26.78 8.50
CA ALA A 364 33.21 -25.64 7.82
C ALA A 364 33.45 -24.45 8.76
N LEU A 365 32.51 -24.15 9.66
CA LEU A 365 32.67 -23.07 10.65
C LEU A 365 33.75 -23.40 11.69
N LEU A 366 33.74 -24.62 12.23
CA LEU A 366 34.72 -25.10 13.20
C LEU A 366 36.15 -25.10 12.62
N ALA A 367 36.29 -25.39 11.33
CA ALA A 367 37.57 -25.35 10.61
C ALA A 367 38.07 -23.92 10.28
N SER A 368 37.31 -22.87 10.60
CA SER A 368 37.60 -21.48 10.17
C SER A 368 38.31 -20.63 11.22
N ASP A 369 38.82 -21.23 12.29
CA ASP A 369 39.57 -20.58 13.38
C ASP A 369 38.90 -19.28 13.88
N LEU A 370 37.63 -19.42 14.28
CA LEU A 370 36.82 -18.32 14.82
C LEU A 370 37.29 -17.94 16.23
N SER A 371 37.06 -16.69 16.63
CA SER A 371 37.35 -16.22 17.99
C SER A 371 36.52 -16.96 19.04
N GLY A 372 36.97 -16.97 20.30
CA GLY A 372 36.22 -17.56 21.41
C GLY A 372 34.82 -16.97 21.53
N ASP A 373 34.69 -15.64 21.46
CA ASP A 373 33.41 -14.93 21.50
C ASP A 373 32.45 -15.37 20.39
N ALA A 374 32.95 -15.48 19.16
CA ALA A 374 32.13 -15.93 18.03
C ALA A 374 31.71 -17.40 18.16
N LEU A 375 32.61 -18.27 18.62
CA LEU A 375 32.30 -19.68 18.90
C LEU A 375 31.25 -19.81 20.00
N LEU A 376 31.33 -18.98 21.05
CA LEU A 376 30.34 -18.95 22.12
C LEU A 376 28.97 -18.49 21.60
N CYS A 377 28.92 -17.41 20.82
CA CYS A 377 27.68 -16.96 20.19
C CYS A 377 27.08 -18.04 19.29
N LEU A 378 27.90 -18.72 18.46
CA LEU A 378 27.45 -19.82 17.61
C LEU A 378 26.95 -21.02 18.42
N TYR A 379 27.62 -21.40 19.51
CA TYR A 379 27.13 -22.42 20.44
C TYR A 379 25.75 -22.05 20.98
N MET A 380 25.55 -20.80 21.38
CA MET A 380 24.27 -20.32 21.92
C MET A 380 23.16 -20.27 20.86
N LEU A 381 23.49 -19.98 19.60
CA LEU A 381 22.53 -19.91 18.49
C LEU A 381 22.17 -21.29 17.91
N LYS A 382 23.15 -22.19 17.76
CA LYS A 382 22.98 -23.51 17.15
C LYS A 382 22.69 -24.63 18.14
N GLY A 383 23.14 -24.49 19.39
CA GLY A 383 23.01 -25.53 20.42
C GLY A 383 23.85 -26.79 20.17
N ASP A 384 24.86 -26.72 19.30
CA ASP A 384 25.73 -27.87 18.99
C ASP A 384 26.95 -27.91 19.92
N GLU A 385 27.06 -28.99 20.70
CA GLU A 385 28.14 -29.25 21.67
C GLU A 385 29.54 -29.26 21.05
N ARG A 386 29.69 -29.47 19.73
CA ARG A 386 30.99 -29.39 19.05
C ARG A 386 31.62 -27.99 19.16
N TYR A 387 30.80 -26.93 19.21
CA TYR A 387 31.30 -25.58 19.45
C TYR A 387 31.81 -25.40 20.88
N LYS A 388 31.14 -26.04 21.86
CA LYS A 388 31.59 -26.07 23.25
C LYS A 388 32.93 -26.80 23.40
N ASP A 389 33.11 -27.90 22.67
CA ASP A 389 34.39 -28.62 22.64
C ASP A 389 35.51 -27.77 22.03
N ALA A 390 35.22 -27.03 20.96
CA ALA A 390 36.18 -26.10 20.36
C ALA A 390 36.57 -24.94 21.29
N LEU A 391 35.71 -24.57 22.23
CA LEU A 391 36.00 -23.55 23.25
C LEU A 391 36.88 -24.07 24.40
N ARG A 392 37.03 -25.39 24.57
CA ARG A 392 37.86 -25.99 25.63
C ARG A 392 39.36 -25.90 25.34
N THR A 393 39.76 -25.32 24.22
CA THR A 393 41.18 -25.13 23.90
C THR A 393 41.82 -24.10 24.85
N PRO A 394 43.12 -24.23 25.19
CA PRO A 394 43.75 -23.36 26.20
C PRO A 394 43.65 -21.85 25.93
N ASP A 395 43.53 -21.46 24.67
CA ASP A 395 43.40 -20.09 24.19
C ASP A 395 41.98 -19.51 24.26
N LYS A 396 40.95 -20.37 24.43
CA LYS A 396 39.52 -19.98 24.41
C LYS A 396 38.76 -20.42 25.67
N ALA A 397 39.39 -21.23 26.51
CA ALA A 397 38.80 -21.80 27.73
C ALA A 397 38.29 -20.73 28.71
N ASP A 398 38.95 -19.58 28.80
CA ASP A 398 38.54 -18.48 29.67
C ASP A 398 37.16 -17.92 29.29
N VAL A 399 36.84 -17.89 27.99
CA VAL A 399 35.53 -17.41 27.48
C VAL A 399 34.42 -18.37 27.90
N LEU A 400 34.65 -19.68 27.78
CA LEU A 400 33.69 -20.70 28.22
C LEU A 400 33.50 -20.67 29.74
N LEU A 401 34.59 -20.51 30.50
CA LEU A 401 34.53 -20.42 31.95
C LEU A 401 33.74 -19.19 32.41
N ALA A 402 33.99 -18.02 31.80
CA ALA A 402 33.23 -16.80 32.09
C ALA A 402 31.73 -17.00 31.85
N TYR A 403 31.36 -17.59 30.71
CA TYR A 403 29.97 -17.92 30.40
C TYR A 403 29.33 -18.89 31.40
N ASP A 404 30.00 -20.01 31.71
CA ASP A 404 29.50 -21.01 32.67
C ASP A 404 29.36 -20.42 34.09
N MET A 405 30.12 -19.36 34.41
CA MET A 405 30.03 -18.60 35.65
C MET A 405 28.99 -17.47 35.62
N GLY A 406 28.36 -17.20 34.46
CA GLY A 406 27.39 -16.12 34.26
C GLY A 406 27.99 -14.71 34.29
N LEU A 407 29.27 -14.58 33.88
CA LEU A 407 30.04 -13.33 33.89
C LEU A 407 30.01 -12.58 32.56
#